data_AF-A0AAI9Y549-F1
#
_entry.id   AF-A0AAI9Y549-F1
#
_cell.length_a   1.000
_cell.length_b   1.000
_cell.length_c   1.000
_cell.angle_alpha   90.00
_cell.angle_beta   90.00
_cell.angle_gamma   90.00
#
_symmetry.space_group_name_H-M   'P 1'
#
loop_
_entity.id
_entity.type
_entity.pdbx_description
1 polymer ?
#
loop_
_entity_poly.entity_id
_entity_poly.type
_entity_poly.pdbx_seq_one_letter_code
_entity_poly.pdbx_strand_id
1 'polypeptide(L)'
;MFPDIAKDIWQLTPSQNSTFDQLDHDFRHGKNSLMLLHAIPRKLLRSLIQGTLAFDTVNSRDAICYPAKGQGIYAIDVYIENRGGTRVITELKDYIKAYRINLRTLHGQQAETAERMLFKKAYAFYDAFGTSATDKTRLISNSADLFVANNLVKVLQRRQRAATDPRQFCVHQIQGIQYVGCSGDLGTRVPVYAANNALGGKRTLDPTSINTPLILLLLAIKASGLVPKTVSRVILKAWEPGLLPIAERLVISLARSNYLQDGLNVAEGGGQRSKDGASTMRHMESEVLCVRPYFNPNIQLSVADLEQRRVFLDNLKAIDSARGDIVKLFREYDEHKLTLDRLLKQWETELQKAMKSKTDSLRLQHTAVTAEELQWQRLDHITMRVCLRLGIQDEEVEDVEEVEGEDEGAIIVD
;
A
#
# COMPACT_ATOMS: atom_id res chain seq x y z
N MET A 1 0.78 2.04 -1.03
CA MET A 1 0.91 2.71 0.28
C MET A 1 -0.36 3.51 0.61
N PHE A 2 -1.55 2.87 0.62
CA PHE A 2 -2.84 3.45 1.07
C PHE A 2 -3.87 2.43 1.63
N PRO A 3 -3.54 1.19 2.03
CA PRO A 3 -4.58 0.23 2.46
C PRO A 3 -5.30 0.63 3.77
N ASP A 4 -4.73 1.50 4.60
CA ASP A 4 -5.27 1.80 5.93
C ASP A 4 -6.26 2.99 5.97
N ILE A 5 -6.39 3.82 4.92
CA ILE A 5 -7.32 4.97 4.98
C ILE A 5 -8.77 4.48 5.03
N ALA A 6 -9.13 3.49 4.20
CA ALA A 6 -10.48 2.93 4.21
C ALA A 6 -10.76 2.32 5.60
N LYS A 7 -9.84 1.50 6.13
CA LYS A 7 -9.98 0.85 7.44
C LYS A 7 -10.11 1.86 8.59
N ASP A 8 -9.34 2.95 8.54
CA ASP A 8 -9.40 4.03 9.54
C ASP A 8 -10.70 4.84 9.43
N ILE A 9 -11.26 5.02 8.22
CA ILE A 9 -12.59 5.60 8.01
C ILE A 9 -13.67 4.67 8.58
N TRP A 10 -13.56 3.36 8.37
CA TRP A 10 -14.50 2.35 8.89
C TRP A 10 -14.50 2.24 10.43
N GLN A 11 -13.45 2.69 11.10
CA GLN A 11 -13.33 2.70 12.57
C GLN A 11 -13.85 3.98 13.23
N LEU A 12 -14.34 4.95 12.45
CA LEU A 12 -14.92 6.17 12.99
C LEU A 12 -16.26 5.88 13.69
N THR A 13 -16.54 6.63 14.76
CA THR A 13 -17.74 6.45 15.59
C THR A 13 -19.04 6.74 14.82
N PRO A 14 -20.19 6.16 15.22
CA PRO A 14 -21.48 6.27 14.52
C PRO A 14 -21.97 7.70 14.21
N SER A 15 -21.52 8.70 14.97
CA SER A 15 -21.84 10.11 14.70
C SER A 15 -21.25 10.62 13.39
N GLN A 16 -20.17 10.00 12.89
CA GLN A 16 -19.44 10.39 11.68
C GLN A 16 -19.92 9.75 10.38
N ASN A 17 -21.06 9.04 10.45
CA ASN A 17 -21.66 8.40 9.29
C ASN A 17 -22.01 9.40 8.19
N SER A 18 -22.31 10.67 8.50
CA SER A 18 -22.73 11.65 7.49
C SER A 18 -21.68 11.89 6.38
N THR A 19 -20.40 11.84 6.74
CA THR A 19 -19.31 11.98 5.76
C THR A 19 -19.15 10.72 4.93
N PHE A 20 -19.20 9.55 5.59
CA PHE A 20 -19.13 8.26 4.91
C PHE A 20 -20.33 8.07 3.96
N ASP A 21 -21.54 8.29 4.45
CA ASP A 21 -22.79 8.19 3.69
C ASP A 21 -22.78 9.14 2.50
N GLN A 22 -22.27 10.36 2.65
CA GLN A 22 -22.12 11.28 1.52
C GLN A 22 -21.10 10.78 0.50
N LEU A 23 -19.95 10.25 0.94
CA LEU A 23 -18.93 9.72 0.04
C LEU A 23 -19.37 8.43 -0.66
N ASP A 24 -20.09 7.55 0.03
CA ASP A 24 -20.68 6.32 -0.54
C ASP A 24 -21.82 6.68 -1.50
N HIS A 25 -22.70 7.61 -1.12
CA HIS A 25 -23.72 8.14 -2.02
C HIS A 25 -23.10 8.77 -3.26
N ASP A 26 -22.07 9.60 -3.11
CA ASP A 26 -21.36 10.19 -4.23
C ASP A 26 -20.66 9.13 -5.08
N PHE A 27 -20.12 8.08 -4.47
CA PHE A 27 -19.50 6.97 -5.21
C PHE A 27 -20.52 6.19 -6.04
N ARG A 28 -21.74 5.97 -5.53
CA ARG A 28 -22.79 5.18 -6.20
C ARG A 28 -23.65 5.99 -7.18
N HIS A 29 -23.92 7.26 -6.86
CA HIS A 29 -24.97 8.05 -7.49
C HIS A 29 -24.52 9.45 -7.92
N GLY A 30 -23.40 9.95 -7.37
CA GLY A 30 -22.87 11.26 -7.68
C GLY A 30 -21.63 11.23 -8.58
N LYS A 31 -21.21 12.39 -9.07
CA LYS A 31 -19.86 12.62 -9.62
C LYS A 31 -19.15 13.79 -8.94
N ASN A 32 -19.79 14.40 -7.93
CA ASN A 32 -19.36 15.66 -7.35
C ASN A 32 -18.05 15.51 -6.59
N SER A 33 -17.93 14.53 -5.69
CA SER A 33 -16.65 14.26 -5.01
C SER A 33 -15.51 13.92 -5.97
N LEU A 34 -15.77 13.16 -7.04
CA LEU A 34 -14.76 12.83 -8.05
C LEU A 34 -14.33 14.07 -8.85
N MET A 35 -15.29 14.89 -9.27
CA MET A 35 -15.03 16.16 -9.94
C MET A 35 -14.20 17.09 -9.04
N LEU A 36 -14.59 17.25 -7.78
CA LEU A 36 -13.87 18.06 -6.81
C LEU A 36 -12.45 17.52 -6.57
N LEU A 37 -12.27 16.20 -6.51
CA LEU A 37 -10.95 15.57 -6.40
C LEU A 37 -10.04 15.95 -7.58
N HIS A 38 -10.56 15.90 -8.82
CA HIS A 38 -9.81 16.31 -10.00
C HIS A 38 -9.53 17.81 -10.07
N ALA A 39 -10.29 18.63 -9.34
CA ALA A 39 -10.03 20.07 -9.24
C ALA A 39 -8.85 20.40 -8.30
N ILE A 40 -8.39 19.48 -7.45
CA ILE A 40 -7.24 19.71 -6.57
C ILE A 40 -5.94 19.51 -7.36
N PRO A 41 -4.98 20.46 -7.35
CA PRO A 41 -3.69 20.26 -7.99
C PRO A 41 -2.97 19.02 -7.44
N ARG A 42 -2.45 18.14 -8.30
CA ARG A 42 -1.87 16.84 -7.87
C ARG A 42 -0.75 16.96 -6.83
N LYS A 43 0.13 17.95 -6.96
CA LYS A 43 1.19 18.20 -5.96
C LYS A 43 0.58 18.58 -4.61
N LEU A 44 -0.39 19.49 -4.63
CA LEU A 44 -1.11 19.92 -3.43
C LEU A 44 -1.91 18.78 -2.80
N LEU A 45 -2.59 17.96 -3.60
CA LEU A 45 -3.30 16.76 -3.16
C LEU A 45 -2.37 15.77 -2.47
N ARG A 46 -1.18 15.54 -3.05
CA ARG A 46 -0.16 14.68 -2.44
C ARG A 46 0.30 15.24 -1.09
N SER A 47 0.66 16.52 -1.03
CA SER A 47 1.08 17.18 0.21
C SER A 47 -0.01 17.16 1.30
N LEU A 48 -1.27 17.32 0.88
CA LEU A 48 -2.42 17.22 1.76
C LEU A 48 -2.51 15.81 2.37
N ILE A 49 -2.58 14.78 1.52
CA ILE A 49 -2.70 13.38 1.95
C ILE A 49 -1.51 12.93 2.80
N GLN A 50 -0.30 13.36 2.45
CA GLN A 50 0.91 13.00 3.18
C GLN A 50 1.10 13.81 4.47
N GLY A 51 0.29 14.83 4.71
CA GLY A 51 0.48 15.71 5.87
C GLY A 51 1.68 16.64 5.74
N THR A 52 2.25 16.85 4.55
CA THR A 52 3.50 17.61 4.33
C THR A 52 3.28 19.01 3.78
N LEU A 53 2.04 19.50 3.83
CA LEU A 53 1.61 20.78 3.24
C LEU A 53 2.49 21.97 3.65
N ALA A 54 2.79 22.10 4.95
CA ALA A 54 3.63 23.18 5.43
C ALA A 54 5.08 23.06 4.95
N PHE A 55 5.64 21.84 5.01
CA PHE A 55 7.00 21.57 4.55
C PHE A 55 7.17 21.84 3.06
N ASP A 56 6.29 21.27 2.23
CA ASP A 56 6.36 21.41 0.77
C ASP A 56 6.19 22.87 0.38
N THR A 57 5.34 23.61 1.10
CA THR A 57 5.16 25.04 0.90
C THR A 57 6.41 25.85 1.21
N VAL A 58 7.09 25.56 2.34
CA VAL A 58 8.26 26.33 2.76
C VAL A 58 9.46 26.04 1.84
N ASN A 59 9.57 24.81 1.34
CA ASN A 59 10.72 24.38 0.54
C ASN A 59 10.50 24.48 -0.98
N SER A 60 9.27 24.55 -1.47
CA SER A 60 8.99 24.69 -2.91
C SER A 60 8.80 26.16 -3.29
N ARG A 61 9.52 26.60 -4.33
CA ARG A 61 9.30 27.93 -4.93
C ARG A 61 7.96 28.04 -5.69
N ASP A 62 7.41 26.90 -6.12
CA ASP A 62 6.16 26.82 -6.87
C ASP A 62 5.00 26.36 -5.98
N ALA A 63 4.47 27.26 -5.15
CA ALA A 63 3.28 26.96 -4.36
C ALA A 63 2.04 26.92 -5.28
N ILE A 64 1.75 25.75 -5.86
CA ILE A 64 0.56 25.52 -6.67
C ILE A 64 -0.67 25.52 -5.76
N CYS A 65 -1.38 26.64 -5.67
CA CYS A 65 -2.65 26.76 -4.96
C CYS A 65 -3.63 27.69 -5.67
N TYR A 66 -4.90 27.62 -5.28
CA TYR A 66 -5.89 28.59 -5.73
C TYR A 66 -5.70 29.95 -5.03
N PRO A 67 -6.12 31.06 -5.65
CA PRO A 67 -6.13 32.36 -4.99
C PRO A 67 -7.19 32.41 -3.88
N ALA A 68 -7.06 33.36 -2.96
CA ALA A 68 -7.97 33.48 -1.83
C ALA A 68 -9.33 34.13 -2.17
N LYS A 69 -9.62 34.55 -3.41
CA LYS A 69 -10.88 35.26 -3.72
C LYS A 69 -12.08 34.32 -3.87
N GLY A 70 -13.19 34.58 -3.17
CA GLY A 70 -14.43 33.78 -3.26
C GLY A 70 -14.44 32.54 -2.35
N GLN A 71 -15.49 31.72 -2.45
CA GLN A 71 -15.67 30.56 -1.56
C GLN A 71 -14.79 29.36 -1.90
N GLY A 72 -14.58 28.50 -0.92
CA GLY A 72 -13.89 27.23 -1.12
C GLY A 72 -13.36 26.64 0.17
N ILE A 73 -12.42 25.71 0.01
CA ILE A 73 -11.81 24.95 1.10
C ILE A 73 -10.36 25.37 1.24
N TYR A 74 -9.92 25.57 2.49
CA TYR A 74 -8.54 25.81 2.85
C TYR A 74 -8.06 24.77 3.85
N ALA A 75 -6.74 24.53 3.85
CA ALA A 75 -6.05 23.77 4.86
C ALA A 75 -5.03 24.65 5.56
N ILE A 76 -4.92 24.47 6.87
CA ILE A 76 -3.92 25.06 7.75
C ILE A 76 -3.06 23.92 8.24
N ASP A 77 -1.75 24.07 8.09
CA ASP A 77 -0.79 23.12 8.59
C ASP A 77 0.23 23.82 9.48
N VAL A 78 0.71 23.12 10.50
CA VAL A 78 1.62 23.67 11.51
C VAL A 78 3.01 23.11 11.26
N TYR A 79 3.99 24.01 11.11
CA TYR A 79 5.40 23.65 11.11
C TYR A 79 6.14 24.36 12.23
N ILE A 80 7.27 23.79 12.62
CA ILE A 80 8.17 24.36 13.61
C ILE A 80 9.42 24.80 12.88
N GLU A 81 9.76 26.07 13.04
CA GLU A 81 10.99 26.60 12.47
C GLU A 81 12.22 25.85 13.00
N ASN A 82 13.15 25.50 12.10
CA ASN A 82 14.44 24.87 12.39
C ASN A 82 14.42 23.49 13.08
N ARG A 83 13.24 22.86 13.25
CA ARG A 83 13.15 21.59 14.01
C ARG A 83 12.17 20.56 13.49
N GLY A 84 11.33 20.89 12.51
CA GLY A 84 10.45 19.95 11.82
C GLY A 84 9.76 18.88 12.70
N GLY A 85 9.45 19.10 13.98
CA GLY A 85 8.87 18.06 14.85
C GLY A 85 8.85 18.41 16.34
N THR A 86 7.74 18.08 17.02
CA THR A 86 7.44 18.52 18.39
C THR A 86 7.62 17.44 19.45
N ARG A 87 8.26 17.80 20.59
CA ARG A 87 8.12 17.13 21.90
C ARG A 87 7.07 17.82 22.79
N VAL A 88 6.01 18.40 22.22
CA VAL A 88 5.01 19.25 22.93
C VAL A 88 3.99 18.47 23.77
N ILE A 89 4.14 17.15 23.84
CA ILE A 89 3.23 16.26 24.58
C ILE A 89 3.25 16.58 26.07
N THR A 90 4.40 16.93 26.61
CA THR A 90 4.56 17.24 28.04
C THR A 90 3.79 18.51 28.40
N GLU A 91 3.93 19.54 27.59
CA GLU A 91 3.31 20.86 27.77
C GLU A 91 1.79 20.75 27.68
N LEU A 92 1.26 19.99 26.72
CA LEU A 92 -0.17 19.69 26.64
C LEU A 92 -0.69 18.90 27.84
N LYS A 93 0.06 17.90 28.32
CA LYS A 93 -0.32 17.13 29.51
C LYS A 93 -0.33 17.97 30.78
N ASP A 94 0.68 18.82 30.95
CA ASP A 94 0.76 19.78 32.06
C ASP A 94 -0.44 20.73 32.03
N TYR A 95 -0.80 21.23 30.84
CA TYR A 95 -1.96 22.10 30.65
C TYR A 95 -3.30 21.39 30.96
N ILE A 96 -3.48 20.14 30.51
CA ILE A 96 -4.65 19.30 30.85
C ILE A 96 -4.71 19.03 32.35
N LYS A 97 -3.56 18.78 33.00
CA LYS A 97 -3.49 18.57 34.45
C LYS A 97 -3.88 19.83 35.19
N ALA A 98 -3.43 21.01 34.76
CA ALA A 98 -3.84 22.30 35.32
C ALA A 98 -5.37 22.50 35.23
N TYR A 99 -6.02 22.15 34.11
CA TYR A 99 -7.48 22.18 34.02
C TYR A 99 -8.16 21.27 35.06
N ARG A 100 -7.69 20.04 35.22
CA ARG A 100 -8.27 19.10 36.20
C ARG A 100 -8.11 19.58 37.64
N ILE A 101 -6.96 20.19 37.96
CA ILE A 101 -6.75 20.82 39.26
C ILE A 101 -7.73 21.98 39.43
N ASN A 102 -7.89 22.84 38.42
CA ASN A 102 -8.84 23.95 38.46
C ASN A 102 -10.28 23.49 38.73
N LEU A 103 -10.70 22.45 38.02
CA LEU A 103 -12.02 21.87 38.22
C LEU A 103 -12.19 21.40 39.67
N ARG A 104 -11.20 20.73 40.26
CA ARG A 104 -11.24 20.32 41.69
C ARG A 104 -11.28 21.51 42.64
N THR A 105 -10.49 22.56 42.38
CA THR A 105 -10.45 23.76 43.23
C THR A 105 -11.76 24.54 43.20
N LEU A 106 -12.45 24.57 42.05
CA LEU A 106 -13.80 25.13 41.94
C LEU A 106 -14.83 24.37 42.78
N HIS A 107 -14.57 23.10 43.12
CA HIS A 107 -15.39 22.30 44.03
C HIS A 107 -14.88 22.35 45.49
N GLY A 108 -14.05 23.33 45.85
CA GLY A 108 -13.62 23.59 47.22
C GLY A 108 -12.41 22.77 47.71
N GLN A 109 -11.78 21.98 46.85
CA GLN A 109 -10.55 21.25 47.21
C GLN A 109 -9.33 22.17 47.13
N GLN A 110 -8.44 22.13 48.12
CA GLN A 110 -7.21 22.94 48.08
C GLN A 110 -6.18 22.33 47.12
N ALA A 111 -5.58 23.18 46.28
CA ALA A 111 -4.44 22.79 45.43
C ALA A 111 -3.13 22.83 46.22
N GLU A 112 -2.34 21.77 46.09
CA GLU A 112 -1.01 21.65 46.69
C GLU A 112 -0.01 22.65 46.08
N THR A 113 1.10 22.92 46.76
CA THR A 113 2.14 23.85 46.28
C THR A 113 2.70 23.44 44.91
N ALA A 114 2.92 22.14 44.68
CA ALA A 114 3.36 21.63 43.38
C ALA A 114 2.32 21.82 42.26
N GLU A 115 1.03 21.76 42.61
CA GLU A 115 -0.07 21.98 41.68
C GLU A 115 -0.21 23.46 41.29
N ARG A 116 0.07 24.38 42.22
CA ARG A 116 0.18 25.83 41.94
C ARG A 116 1.25 26.15 40.89
N MET A 117 2.33 25.38 40.85
CA MET A 117 3.36 25.54 39.81
C MET A 117 2.86 25.13 38.42
N LEU A 118 1.97 24.13 38.32
CA LEU A 118 1.34 23.75 37.06
C LEU A 118 0.37 24.82 36.56
N PHE A 119 -0.36 25.48 37.47
CA PHE A 119 -1.15 26.66 37.11
C PHE A 119 -0.28 27.77 36.55
N LYS A 120 0.84 28.09 37.21
CA LYS A 120 1.78 29.11 36.73
C LYS A 120 2.32 28.77 35.32
N LYS A 121 2.65 27.51 35.06
CA LYS A 121 3.02 27.04 33.71
C LYS A 121 1.88 27.18 32.71
N ALA A 122 0.65 26.82 33.09
CA ALA A 122 -0.52 26.99 32.24
C ALA A 122 -0.87 28.47 32.01
N TYR A 123 -0.56 29.37 32.94
CA TYR A 123 -0.68 30.82 32.74
C TYR A 123 0.36 31.36 31.76
N ALA A 124 1.58 30.81 31.77
CA ALA A 124 2.58 31.16 30.78
C ALA A 124 2.15 30.83 29.33
N PHE A 125 1.25 29.86 29.13
CA PHE A 125 0.61 29.67 27.82
C PHE A 125 -0.22 30.90 27.42
N TYR A 126 -0.88 31.58 28.35
CA TYR A 126 -1.76 32.72 28.08
C TYR A 126 -1.04 34.06 28.02
N ASP A 127 0.00 34.25 28.81
CA ASP A 127 0.84 35.47 28.76
C ASP A 127 1.46 35.64 27.37
N ALA A 128 1.74 34.52 26.69
CA ALA A 128 2.17 34.51 25.30
C ALA A 128 1.16 35.14 24.31
N PHE A 129 -0.06 35.48 24.74
CA PHE A 129 -1.12 36.14 23.97
C PHE A 129 -1.51 37.53 24.45
N GLY A 130 -0.86 38.08 25.48
CA GLY A 130 -1.17 39.41 26.00
C GLY A 130 -2.58 39.54 26.61
N THR A 131 -3.22 38.43 26.96
CA THR A 131 -4.48 38.43 27.70
C THR A 131 -4.18 38.33 29.20
N SER A 132 -4.74 39.24 30.00
CA SER A 132 -4.63 39.17 31.46
C SER A 132 -5.16 37.84 31.97
N ALA A 133 -4.33 37.11 32.72
CA ALA A 133 -4.68 35.82 33.31
C ALA A 133 -5.97 35.94 34.14
N THR A 134 -7.06 35.33 33.65
CA THR A 134 -8.20 34.96 34.50
C THR A 134 -7.89 33.62 35.14
N ASP A 135 -8.40 33.32 36.34
CA ASP A 135 -8.15 32.07 37.09
C ASP A 135 -8.61 30.75 36.42
N LYS A 136 -8.84 30.76 35.11
CA LYS A 136 -9.46 29.70 34.32
C LYS A 136 -8.61 29.33 33.11
N THR A 137 -8.53 28.02 32.85
CA THR A 137 -7.98 27.45 31.62
C THR A 137 -8.96 27.68 30.45
N ARG A 138 -8.96 28.87 29.87
CA ARG A 138 -9.90 29.32 28.81
C ARG A 138 -10.11 28.33 27.65
N LEU A 139 -9.07 27.62 27.21
CA LEU A 139 -9.18 26.70 26.05
C LEU A 139 -9.78 25.33 26.40
N ILE A 140 -9.87 24.98 27.68
CA ILE A 140 -10.56 23.76 28.14
C ILE A 140 -11.55 24.21 29.20
N SER A 141 -12.81 24.36 28.78
CA SER A 141 -13.88 24.88 29.61
C SER A 141 -14.82 23.79 30.13
N ASN A 142 -14.88 22.65 29.43
CA ASN A 142 -15.83 21.58 29.68
C ASN A 142 -15.22 20.19 29.39
N SER A 143 -16.00 19.14 29.62
CA SER A 143 -15.59 17.75 29.40
C SER A 143 -15.33 17.41 27.92
N ALA A 144 -16.04 18.03 26.98
CA ALA A 144 -15.82 17.84 25.55
C ALA A 144 -14.48 18.43 25.10
N ASP A 145 -14.15 19.66 25.52
CA ASP A 145 -12.84 20.26 25.25
C ASP A 145 -11.71 19.40 25.84
N LEU A 146 -11.92 18.88 27.05
CA LEU A 146 -10.96 17.98 27.70
C LEU A 146 -10.77 16.69 26.88
N PHE A 147 -11.86 16.11 26.36
CA PHE A 147 -11.79 14.93 25.51
C PHE A 147 -10.98 15.20 24.23
N VAL A 148 -11.24 16.32 23.56
CA VAL A 148 -10.51 16.75 22.37
C VAL A 148 -9.02 16.97 22.67
N ALA A 149 -8.69 17.65 23.77
CA ALA A 149 -7.30 17.86 24.18
C ALA A 149 -6.57 16.54 24.48
N ASN A 150 -7.23 15.58 25.15
CA ASN A 150 -6.67 14.24 25.37
C ASN A 150 -6.45 13.48 24.07
N ASN A 151 -7.34 13.61 23.08
CA ASN A 151 -7.14 12.99 21.77
C ASN A 151 -5.98 13.63 21.01
N LEU A 152 -5.82 14.95 21.07
CA LEU A 152 -4.65 15.63 20.49
C LEU A 152 -3.33 15.08 21.10
N VAL A 153 -3.28 14.85 22.41
CA VAL A 153 -2.14 14.19 23.06
C VAL A 153 -1.90 12.78 22.49
N LYS A 154 -2.96 11.97 22.32
CA LYS A 154 -2.84 10.63 21.74
C LYS A 154 -2.32 10.67 20.30
N VAL A 155 -2.84 11.58 19.46
CA VAL A 155 -2.39 11.79 18.07
C VAL A 155 -0.89 12.09 18.03
N LEU A 156 -0.45 13.05 18.84
CA LEU A 156 0.96 13.41 18.95
C LEU A 156 1.83 12.24 19.42
N GLN A 157 1.35 11.45 20.39
CA GLN A 157 2.07 10.26 20.87
C GLN A 157 2.19 9.17 19.79
N ARG A 158 1.15 8.92 18.99
CA ARG A 158 1.21 7.96 17.87
C ARG A 158 2.24 8.41 16.83
N ARG A 159 2.21 9.69 16.46
CA ARG A 159 3.16 10.31 15.53
C ARG A 159 4.59 10.23 16.04
N GLN A 160 4.82 10.46 17.33
CA GLN A 160 6.13 10.30 17.96
C GLN A 160 6.66 8.86 17.86
N ARG A 161 5.80 7.85 18.06
CA ARG A 161 6.21 6.43 17.98
C ARG A 161 6.57 5.98 16.56
N ALA A 162 5.88 6.53 15.55
CA ALA A 162 6.19 6.25 14.15
C ALA A 162 7.57 6.80 13.73
N ALA A 163 8.03 7.88 14.36
CA ALA A 163 9.33 8.50 14.10
C ALA A 163 10.51 7.83 14.83
N THR A 164 10.25 6.92 15.79
CA THR A 164 11.29 6.30 16.64
C THR A 164 11.88 5.01 16.05
N ASP A 165 12.21 4.99 14.75
CA ASP A 165 13.21 4.02 14.26
C ASP A 165 14.52 4.29 15.05
N PRO A 166 15.05 3.31 15.82
CA PRO A 166 16.27 3.47 16.61
C PRO A 166 17.50 3.90 15.78
N ARG A 167 17.44 3.84 14.45
CA ARG A 167 18.51 4.29 13.56
C ARG A 167 18.41 5.78 13.19
N GLN A 168 17.32 6.47 13.56
CA GLN A 168 16.96 7.80 13.07
C GLN A 168 16.74 8.83 14.19
N PHE A 169 17.61 8.83 15.21
CA PHE A 169 17.53 9.76 16.35
C PHE A 169 17.54 11.27 15.99
N CYS A 170 17.78 11.63 14.74
CA CYS A 170 17.81 13.01 14.24
C CYS A 170 16.81 13.33 13.12
N VAL A 171 15.91 12.41 12.74
CA VAL A 171 14.95 12.68 11.66
C VAL A 171 13.73 13.42 12.22
N HIS A 172 13.60 14.68 11.81
CA HIS A 172 12.48 15.53 12.16
C HIS A 172 11.22 15.10 11.39
N GLN A 173 10.06 15.07 12.06
CA GLN A 173 8.77 14.75 11.45
C GLN A 173 8.30 15.83 10.45
N ILE A 174 8.55 15.60 9.17
CA ILE A 174 8.11 16.48 8.08
C ILE A 174 6.57 16.64 8.03
N GLN A 175 5.83 15.66 8.52
CA GLN A 175 4.37 15.67 8.53
C GLN A 175 3.79 16.55 9.65
N GLY A 176 3.07 17.61 9.29
CA GLY A 176 2.33 18.46 10.22
C GLY A 176 0.94 17.92 10.56
N ILE A 177 0.31 18.51 11.59
CA ILE A 177 -1.08 18.22 11.96
C ILE A 177 -1.97 19.26 11.27
N GLN A 178 -2.88 18.78 10.42
CA GLN A 178 -3.69 19.64 9.56
C GLN A 178 -5.06 19.96 10.17
N TYR A 179 -5.50 21.19 9.92
CA TYR A 179 -6.86 21.66 10.09
C TYR A 179 -7.41 22.03 8.71
N VAL A 180 -8.62 21.58 8.38
CA VAL A 180 -9.31 21.93 7.14
C VAL A 180 -10.52 22.79 7.49
N GLY A 181 -10.80 23.83 6.72
CA GLY A 181 -12.01 24.62 6.88
C GLY A 181 -12.60 25.06 5.55
N CYS A 182 -13.86 25.44 5.58
CA CYS A 182 -14.52 26.10 4.46
C CYS A 182 -14.79 27.58 4.76
N SER A 183 -14.98 28.39 3.71
CA SER A 183 -15.45 29.77 3.82
C SER A 183 -16.22 30.17 2.57
N GLY A 184 -17.21 31.04 2.75
CA GLY A 184 -17.83 31.79 1.64
C GLY A 184 -16.89 32.88 1.09
N ASP A 185 -15.96 33.35 1.91
CA ASP A 185 -14.94 34.31 1.53
C ASP A 185 -13.59 33.87 2.07
N LEU A 186 -12.79 33.25 1.21
CA LEU A 186 -11.45 32.79 1.57
C LEU A 186 -10.48 33.98 1.77
N GLY A 187 -10.78 35.15 1.21
CA GLY A 187 -9.90 36.31 1.19
C GLY A 187 -9.79 36.95 2.56
N THR A 188 -10.90 36.96 3.29
CA THR A 188 -10.95 37.39 4.69
C THR A 188 -10.56 36.27 5.65
N ARG A 189 -10.97 35.02 5.37
CA ARG A 189 -10.79 33.91 6.31
C ARG A 189 -9.35 33.38 6.40
N VAL A 190 -8.68 33.17 5.26
CA VAL A 190 -7.34 32.55 5.22
C VAL A 190 -6.27 33.38 5.95
N PRO A 191 -6.22 34.73 5.80
CA PRO A 191 -5.24 35.56 6.51
C PRO A 191 -5.35 35.55 8.03
N VAL A 192 -6.51 35.19 8.59
CA VAL A 192 -6.70 35.05 10.05
C VAL A 192 -5.75 33.99 10.63
N TYR A 193 -5.44 32.96 9.85
CA TYR A 193 -4.58 31.85 10.28
C TYR A 193 -3.10 32.08 9.99
N ALA A 194 -2.68 33.17 9.36
CA ALA A 194 -1.26 33.44 9.14
C ALA A 194 -0.53 33.66 10.48
N ALA A 195 0.64 33.05 10.66
CA ALA A 195 1.34 32.92 11.96
C ALA A 195 1.50 34.25 12.72
N ASN A 196 1.80 35.35 12.02
CA ASN A 196 1.94 36.67 12.63
C ASN A 196 0.62 37.19 13.23
N ASN A 197 -0.52 36.82 12.65
CA ASN A 197 -1.84 37.16 13.17
C ASN A 197 -2.31 36.16 14.22
N ALA A 198 -1.91 34.90 14.08
CA ALA A 198 -2.32 33.83 14.98
C ALA A 198 -1.54 33.78 16.30
N LEU A 199 -0.49 34.58 16.51
CA LEU A 199 0.35 34.48 17.73
C LEU A 199 0.90 35.80 18.29
N GLY A 200 0.58 36.98 17.73
CA GLY A 200 1.19 38.22 18.25
C GLY A 200 0.98 39.54 17.48
N GLY A 201 0.21 39.59 16.40
CA GLY A 201 -0.31 40.88 15.91
C GLY A 201 -1.26 41.46 16.95
N LYS A 202 -1.36 42.80 17.08
CA LYS A 202 -2.22 43.52 18.06
C LYS A 202 -3.71 43.09 18.12
N ARG A 203 -4.16 42.15 17.28
CA ARG A 203 -5.44 41.47 17.41
C ARG A 203 -5.25 40.25 18.30
N THR A 204 -5.78 40.34 19.51
CA THR A 204 -6.11 39.19 20.35
C THR A 204 -6.68 38.08 19.47
N LEU A 205 -6.04 36.92 19.46
CA LEU A 205 -6.65 35.69 18.98
C LEU A 205 -7.99 35.55 19.68
N ASP A 206 -9.06 35.75 18.94
CA ASP A 206 -10.38 35.46 19.46
C ASP A 206 -10.55 33.94 19.38
N PRO A 207 -10.59 33.22 20.52
CA PRO A 207 -10.80 31.78 20.53
C PRO A 207 -12.15 31.38 19.91
N THR A 208 -13.08 32.32 19.72
CA THR A 208 -14.32 32.07 18.97
C THR A 208 -14.10 32.03 17.46
N SER A 209 -13.01 32.64 16.97
CA SER A 209 -12.73 32.80 15.54
C SER A 209 -11.83 31.70 14.97
N ILE A 210 -11.08 30.97 15.79
CA ILE A 210 -10.10 29.97 15.37
C ILE A 210 -10.37 28.65 16.09
N ASN A 211 -10.07 27.55 15.40
CA ASN A 211 -10.21 26.20 15.94
C ASN A 211 -9.39 26.01 17.24
N THR A 212 -10.06 25.65 18.34
CA THR A 212 -9.45 25.50 19.66
C THR A 212 -8.28 24.51 19.70
N PRO A 213 -8.36 23.29 19.11
CA PRO A 213 -7.21 22.38 19.02
C PRO A 213 -5.98 22.98 18.36
N LEU A 214 -6.16 23.75 17.29
CA LEU A 214 -5.06 24.43 16.62
C LEU A 214 -4.39 25.43 17.55
N ILE A 215 -5.15 26.28 18.25
CA ILE A 215 -4.60 27.23 19.24
C ILE A 215 -3.82 26.48 20.32
N LEU A 216 -4.42 25.42 20.86
CA LEU A 216 -3.82 24.62 21.92
C LEU A 216 -2.49 23.99 21.48
N LEU A 217 -2.41 23.49 20.24
CA LEU A 217 -1.18 22.97 19.65
C LEU A 217 -0.11 24.07 19.50
N LEU A 218 -0.46 25.22 18.90
CA LEU A 218 0.46 26.34 18.71
C LEU A 218 1.02 26.84 20.04
N LEU A 219 0.18 26.90 21.06
CA LEU A 219 0.58 27.26 22.42
C LEU A 219 1.55 26.28 23.03
N ALA A 220 1.27 24.99 22.92
CA ALA A 220 2.16 23.97 23.45
C ALA A 220 3.54 24.03 22.79
N ILE A 221 3.59 24.30 21.47
CA ILE A 221 4.84 24.54 20.75
C ILE A 221 5.59 25.74 21.34
N LYS A 222 4.90 26.87 21.52
CA LYS A 222 5.51 28.08 22.08
C LYS A 222 5.98 27.87 23.53
N ALA A 223 5.20 27.15 24.34
CA ALA A 223 5.54 26.81 25.73
C ALA A 223 6.77 25.89 25.83
N SER A 224 7.03 25.05 24.81
CA SER A 224 8.28 24.30 24.68
C SER A 224 9.49 25.15 24.26
N GLY A 225 9.35 26.47 24.15
CA GLY A 225 10.40 27.37 23.68
C GLY A 225 10.66 27.29 22.18
N LEU A 226 9.70 26.78 21.41
CA LEU A 226 9.81 26.66 19.94
C LEU A 226 9.02 27.78 19.25
N VAL A 227 9.33 28.03 17.98
CA VAL A 227 8.63 29.02 17.15
C VAL A 227 7.69 28.28 16.19
N PRO A 228 6.39 28.15 16.53
CA PRO A 228 5.41 27.60 15.61
C PRO A 228 5.16 28.58 14.46
N LYS A 229 4.95 28.03 13.27
CA LYS A 229 4.50 28.76 12.10
C LYS A 229 3.37 27.99 11.43
N THR A 230 2.38 28.73 10.98
CA THR A 230 1.23 28.18 10.26
C THR A 230 1.39 28.45 8.77
N VAL A 231 1.05 27.45 7.96
CA VAL A 231 0.93 27.57 6.52
C VAL A 231 -0.54 27.40 6.17
N SER A 232 -1.10 28.40 5.49
CA SER A 232 -2.48 28.38 5.02
C SER A 232 -2.50 28.26 3.50
N ARG A 233 -3.27 27.31 2.95
CA ARG A 233 -3.41 27.10 1.51
C ARG A 233 -4.86 26.88 1.12
N VAL A 234 -5.28 27.50 0.01
CA VAL A 234 -6.58 27.22 -0.61
C VAL A 234 -6.42 25.93 -1.42
N ILE A 235 -7.16 24.90 -1.02
CA ILE A 235 -7.09 23.56 -1.60
C ILE A 235 -7.91 23.49 -2.88
N LEU A 236 -9.14 24.00 -2.84
CA LEU A 236 -10.03 24.06 -3.99
C LEU A 236 -11.10 25.14 -3.82
N LYS A 237 -11.66 25.59 -4.95
CA LYS A 237 -12.82 26.48 -5.01
C LYS A 237 -14.09 25.66 -5.18
N ALA A 238 -15.19 26.12 -4.60
CA ALA A 238 -16.51 25.57 -4.90
C ALA A 238 -17.22 26.52 -5.86
N TRP A 239 -17.67 26.01 -7.01
CA TRP A 239 -18.22 26.84 -8.09
C TRP A 239 -19.71 26.61 -8.37
N GLU A 240 -20.32 25.61 -7.74
CA GLU A 240 -21.75 25.34 -7.84
C GLU A 240 -22.41 25.33 -6.45
N PRO A 241 -23.72 25.64 -6.38
CA PRO A 241 -24.50 25.45 -5.16
C PRO A 241 -24.41 24.01 -4.65
N GLY A 242 -24.19 23.84 -3.35
CA GLY A 242 -24.11 22.52 -2.72
C GLY A 242 -22.76 21.82 -2.80
N LEU A 243 -21.82 22.27 -3.65
CA LEU A 243 -20.47 21.67 -3.69
C LEU A 243 -19.64 21.99 -2.46
N LEU A 244 -19.83 23.14 -1.81
CA LEU A 244 -19.02 23.55 -0.66
C LEU A 244 -19.07 22.53 0.50
N PRO A 245 -20.25 22.04 0.94
CA PRO A 245 -20.32 20.95 1.90
C PRO A 245 -19.59 19.66 1.51
N ILE A 246 -19.76 19.23 0.25
CA ILE A 246 -19.17 17.99 -0.27
C ILE A 246 -17.64 18.13 -0.32
N ALA A 247 -17.17 19.28 -0.80
CA ALA A 247 -15.76 19.61 -0.85
C ALA A 247 -15.10 19.63 0.53
N GLU A 248 -15.77 20.21 1.53
CA GLU A 248 -15.23 20.24 2.90
C GLU A 248 -15.04 18.83 3.45
N ARG A 249 -16.06 17.97 3.32
CA ARG A 249 -15.99 16.56 3.72
C ARG A 249 -14.88 15.81 3.01
N LEU A 250 -14.81 15.93 1.69
CA LEU A 250 -13.78 15.31 0.87
C LEU A 250 -12.38 15.72 1.34
N VAL A 251 -12.11 17.01 1.51
CA VAL A 251 -10.79 17.50 1.90
C VAL A 251 -10.45 17.12 3.34
N ILE A 252 -11.40 17.13 4.28
CA ILE A 252 -11.19 16.63 5.66
C ILE A 252 -10.76 15.16 5.63
N SER A 253 -11.45 14.32 4.85
CA SER A 253 -11.13 12.90 4.72
C SER A 253 -9.75 12.67 4.08
N LEU A 254 -9.44 13.38 2.98
CA LEU A 254 -8.14 13.28 2.31
C LEU A 254 -6.98 13.72 3.21
N ALA A 255 -7.17 14.80 3.96
CA ALA A 255 -6.20 15.34 4.91
C ALA A 255 -6.09 14.54 6.21
N ARG A 256 -7.00 13.58 6.43
CA ARG A 256 -7.22 12.92 7.73
C ARG A 256 -7.32 13.94 8.87
N SER A 257 -7.94 15.09 8.59
CA SER A 257 -7.86 16.25 9.47
C SER A 257 -8.79 16.16 10.68
N ASN A 258 -9.57 15.08 10.81
CA ASN A 258 -10.43 14.84 11.97
C ASN A 258 -9.60 14.58 13.24
N TYR A 259 -10.03 15.13 14.37
CA TYR A 259 -9.34 14.99 15.66
C TYR A 259 -9.32 13.55 16.22
N LEU A 260 -10.24 12.69 15.78
CA LEU A 260 -10.24 11.26 16.12
C LEU A 260 -9.24 10.47 15.26
N GLN A 261 -8.94 10.98 14.06
CA GLN A 261 -7.89 10.47 13.17
C GLN A 261 -6.58 11.14 13.56
N ASP A 262 -6.00 11.99 12.71
CA ASP A 262 -4.67 12.57 12.92
C ASP A 262 -4.63 14.09 12.76
N GLY A 263 -5.76 14.79 12.89
CA GLY A 263 -5.87 16.23 12.66
C GLY A 263 -6.50 17.06 13.78
N LEU A 264 -7.06 18.22 13.42
CA LEU A 264 -7.56 19.26 14.33
C LEU A 264 -9.05 19.60 14.16
N ASN A 265 -9.74 19.05 13.16
CA ASN A 265 -11.18 19.22 12.96
C ASN A 265 -11.96 18.47 14.03
N VAL A 266 -12.67 19.21 14.89
CA VAL A 266 -13.57 18.65 15.91
C VAL A 266 -14.94 18.32 15.34
N ALA A 267 -15.46 19.22 14.51
CA ALA A 267 -16.74 19.05 13.83
C ALA A 267 -16.54 18.35 12.48
N GLU A 268 -17.57 17.63 12.06
CA GLU A 268 -17.68 17.12 10.71
C GLU A 268 -17.85 18.25 9.70
N GLY A 269 -17.37 18.00 8.48
CA GLY A 269 -17.59 18.91 7.37
C GLY A 269 -19.04 18.89 6.89
N GLY A 270 -19.42 19.95 6.18
CA GLY A 270 -20.68 20.01 5.46
C GLY A 270 -21.75 20.92 6.08
N GLY A 271 -21.44 21.61 7.18
CA GLY A 271 -22.40 22.48 7.87
C GLY A 271 -22.70 23.78 7.11
N GLN A 272 -21.77 24.25 6.27
CA GLN A 272 -21.86 25.59 5.68
C GLN A 272 -22.42 25.56 4.25
N ARG A 273 -23.53 26.27 4.05
CA ARG A 273 -24.07 26.52 2.71
C ARG A 273 -23.38 27.72 2.07
N SER A 274 -23.29 27.69 0.74
CA SER A 274 -22.85 28.86 -0.03
C SER A 274 -23.80 30.04 0.17
N LYS A 275 -23.23 31.24 0.25
CA LYS A 275 -23.97 32.51 0.25
C LYS A 275 -23.72 33.33 -1.02
N ASP A 276 -22.94 32.79 -1.97
CA ASP A 276 -22.50 33.52 -3.15
C ASP A 276 -23.61 33.60 -4.21
N GLY A 277 -23.69 34.75 -4.88
CA GLY A 277 -24.57 34.95 -6.02
C GLY A 277 -24.09 34.24 -7.29
N ALA A 278 -24.98 34.08 -8.26
CA ALA A 278 -24.72 33.36 -9.51
C ALA A 278 -23.54 33.93 -10.35
N SER A 279 -23.26 35.23 -10.25
CA SER A 279 -22.12 35.86 -10.94
C SER A 279 -20.78 35.43 -10.36
N THR A 280 -20.64 35.40 -9.03
CA THR A 280 -19.44 34.90 -8.34
C THR A 280 -19.21 33.42 -8.65
N MET A 281 -20.27 32.62 -8.65
CA MET A 281 -20.22 31.19 -9.00
C MET A 281 -19.66 30.96 -10.40
N ARG A 282 -20.19 31.66 -11.43
CA ARG A 282 -19.68 31.58 -12.81
C ARG A 282 -18.20 31.98 -12.93
N HIS A 283 -17.77 32.96 -12.16
CA HIS A 283 -16.35 33.34 -12.13
C HIS A 283 -15.47 32.23 -11.55
N MET A 284 -15.91 31.60 -10.46
CA MET A 284 -15.20 30.47 -9.86
C MET A 284 -15.18 29.24 -10.76
N GLU A 285 -16.29 28.98 -11.45
CA GLU A 285 -16.40 27.90 -12.44
C GLU A 285 -15.40 28.12 -13.58
N SER A 286 -15.38 29.31 -14.17
CA SER A 286 -14.39 29.70 -15.17
C SER A 286 -12.97 29.58 -14.63
N GLU A 287 -12.73 29.98 -13.38
CA GLU A 287 -11.40 29.87 -12.79
C GLU A 287 -10.94 28.39 -12.68
N VAL A 288 -11.81 27.50 -12.20
CA VAL A 288 -11.48 26.08 -12.02
C VAL A 288 -11.40 25.31 -13.34
N LEU A 289 -12.35 25.54 -14.24
CA LEU A 289 -12.50 24.75 -15.46
C LEU A 289 -11.66 25.29 -16.63
N CYS A 290 -11.47 26.60 -16.71
CA CYS A 290 -10.88 27.25 -17.88
C CYS A 290 -9.53 27.91 -17.59
N VAL A 291 -9.43 28.68 -16.51
CA VAL A 291 -8.24 29.52 -16.25
C VAL A 291 -7.11 28.70 -15.63
N ARG A 292 -7.43 27.79 -14.70
CA ARG A 292 -6.42 27.00 -13.99
C ARG A 292 -6.25 25.63 -14.65
N PRO A 293 -5.02 25.24 -15.02
CA PRO A 293 -4.76 24.02 -15.77
C PRO A 293 -4.67 22.78 -14.85
N TYR A 294 -5.51 22.66 -13.83
CA TYR A 294 -5.45 21.52 -12.91
C TYR A 294 -6.47 20.46 -13.29
N PHE A 295 -7.72 20.87 -13.50
CA PHE A 295 -8.84 19.95 -13.68
C PHE A 295 -8.67 19.06 -14.92
N ASN A 296 -8.52 19.66 -16.10
CA ASN A 296 -8.42 18.91 -17.35
C ASN A 296 -7.17 18.00 -17.42
N PRO A 297 -5.94 18.47 -17.09
CA PRO A 297 -4.78 17.57 -17.05
C PRO A 297 -4.91 16.45 -16.03
N ASN A 298 -5.55 16.71 -14.88
CA ASN A 298 -5.79 15.68 -13.88
C ASN A 298 -6.73 14.59 -14.40
N ILE A 299 -7.78 14.95 -15.13
CA ILE A 299 -8.69 14.01 -15.79
C ILE A 299 -7.93 13.20 -16.83
N GLN A 300 -7.19 13.84 -17.74
CA GLN A 300 -6.44 13.16 -18.79
C GLN A 300 -5.47 12.12 -18.21
N LEU A 301 -4.71 12.50 -17.18
CA LEU A 301 -3.81 11.59 -16.50
C LEU A 301 -4.53 10.44 -15.79
N SER A 302 -5.74 10.67 -15.27
CA SER A 302 -6.54 9.62 -14.64
C SER A 302 -7.17 8.67 -15.67
N VAL A 303 -7.62 9.18 -16.82
CA VAL A 303 -8.08 8.35 -17.94
C VAL A 303 -6.93 7.49 -18.47
N ALA A 304 -5.72 8.06 -18.60
CA ALA A 304 -4.55 7.29 -19.02
C ALA A 304 -4.17 6.18 -18.01
N ASP A 305 -4.23 6.46 -16.70
CA ASP A 305 -4.02 5.43 -15.65
C ASP A 305 -5.08 4.33 -15.70
N LEU A 306 -6.36 4.67 -15.91
CA LEU A 306 -7.43 3.69 -16.08
C LEU A 306 -7.20 2.80 -17.31
N GLU A 307 -6.78 3.39 -18.43
CA GLU A 307 -6.48 2.65 -19.65
C GLU A 307 -5.29 1.69 -19.44
N GLN A 308 -4.22 2.16 -18.80
CA GLN A 308 -3.08 1.31 -18.45
C GLN A 308 -3.48 0.14 -17.55
N ARG A 309 -4.35 0.38 -16.56
CA ARG A 309 -4.86 -0.68 -15.67
C ARG A 309 -5.74 -1.67 -16.40
N ARG A 310 -6.58 -1.21 -17.34
CA ARG A 310 -7.38 -2.10 -18.19
C ARG A 310 -6.48 -3.04 -18.98
N VAL A 311 -5.50 -2.49 -19.70
CA VAL A 311 -4.52 -3.28 -20.46
C VAL A 311 -3.79 -4.29 -19.56
N PHE A 312 -3.37 -3.86 -18.36
CA PHE A 312 -2.73 -4.76 -17.41
C PHE A 312 -3.64 -5.91 -16.97
N LEU A 313 -4.92 -5.64 -16.66
CA LEU A 313 -5.88 -6.67 -16.27
C LEU A 313 -6.18 -7.65 -17.41
N ASP A 314 -6.27 -7.15 -18.63
CA ASP A 314 -6.49 -8.02 -19.80
C ASP A 314 -5.25 -8.90 -20.07
N ASN A 315 -4.04 -8.36 -19.88
CA ASN A 315 -2.81 -9.17 -19.92
C ASN A 315 -2.78 -10.24 -18.82
N LEU A 316 -3.23 -9.94 -17.60
CA LEU A 316 -3.33 -10.94 -16.54
C LEU A 316 -4.29 -12.07 -16.90
N LYS A 317 -5.46 -11.76 -17.46
CA LYS A 317 -6.40 -12.79 -17.95
C LYS A 317 -5.78 -13.65 -19.05
N ALA A 318 -5.01 -13.06 -19.96
CA ALA A 318 -4.32 -13.79 -21.02
C ALA A 318 -3.25 -14.74 -20.44
N ILE A 319 -2.49 -14.30 -19.43
CA ILE A 319 -1.52 -15.14 -18.72
C ILE A 319 -2.22 -16.29 -18.00
N ASP A 320 -3.34 -16.02 -17.32
CA ASP A 320 -4.11 -17.07 -16.63
C ASP A 320 -4.68 -18.09 -17.62
N SER A 321 -5.15 -17.66 -18.78
CA SER A 321 -5.57 -18.55 -19.87
C SER A 321 -4.41 -19.41 -20.36
N ALA A 322 -3.26 -18.79 -20.70
CA ALA A 322 -2.08 -19.50 -21.17
C ALA A 322 -1.55 -20.51 -20.13
N ARG A 323 -1.63 -20.16 -18.84
CA ARG A 323 -1.31 -21.09 -17.75
C ARG A 323 -2.26 -22.28 -17.75
N GLY A 324 -3.56 -22.06 -17.98
CA GLY A 324 -4.54 -23.12 -18.14
C GLY A 324 -4.19 -24.07 -19.30
N ASP A 325 -3.80 -23.52 -20.45
CA ASP A 325 -3.39 -24.29 -21.63
C ASP A 325 -2.11 -25.09 -21.36
N ILE A 326 -1.13 -24.50 -20.68
CA ILE A 326 0.11 -25.20 -20.28
C ILE A 326 -0.21 -26.38 -19.36
N VAL A 327 -1.09 -26.19 -18.37
CA VAL A 327 -1.51 -27.29 -17.47
C VAL A 327 -2.20 -28.40 -18.26
N LYS A 328 -3.00 -28.07 -19.27
CA LYS A 328 -3.64 -29.04 -20.14
C LYS A 328 -2.62 -29.81 -20.98
N LEU A 329 -1.67 -29.12 -21.61
CA LEU A 329 -0.59 -29.73 -22.39
C LEU A 329 0.28 -30.66 -21.54
N PHE A 330 0.57 -30.30 -20.28
CA PHE A 330 1.30 -31.19 -19.37
C PHE A 330 0.55 -32.48 -19.09
N ARG A 331 -0.78 -32.41 -18.91
CA ARG A 331 -1.61 -33.62 -18.74
C ARG A 331 -1.60 -34.49 -19.98
N GLU A 332 -1.76 -33.90 -21.16
CA GLU A 332 -1.70 -34.62 -22.44
C GLU A 332 -0.33 -35.28 -22.64
N TYR A 333 0.77 -34.58 -22.31
CA TYR A 333 2.13 -35.13 -22.32
C TYR A 333 2.29 -36.33 -21.38
N ASP A 334 1.80 -36.23 -20.13
CA ASP A 334 1.87 -37.32 -19.17
C ASP A 334 1.06 -38.55 -19.63
N GLU A 335 -0.11 -38.35 -20.25
CA GLU A 335 -0.92 -39.42 -20.83
C GLU A 335 -0.21 -40.11 -22.01
N HIS A 336 0.41 -39.34 -22.91
CA HIS A 336 1.21 -39.87 -24.01
C HIS A 336 2.44 -40.63 -23.52
N LYS A 337 3.14 -40.10 -22.51
CA LYS A 337 4.28 -40.76 -21.88
C LYS A 337 3.89 -42.11 -21.29
N LEU A 338 2.79 -42.17 -20.53
CA LEU A 338 2.27 -43.43 -19.99
C LEU A 338 1.91 -44.44 -21.08
N THR A 339 1.39 -43.96 -22.22
CA THR A 339 1.07 -44.82 -23.37
C THR A 339 2.34 -45.40 -23.99
N LEU A 340 3.36 -44.57 -24.18
CA LEU A 340 4.66 -44.99 -24.71
C LEU A 340 5.36 -46.00 -23.78
N ASP A 341 5.34 -45.75 -22.47
CA ASP A 341 5.88 -46.68 -21.47
C ASP A 341 5.17 -48.05 -21.51
N ARG A 342 3.86 -48.08 -21.77
CA ARG A 342 3.11 -49.34 -21.94
C ARG A 342 3.50 -50.07 -23.22
N LEU A 343 3.61 -49.36 -24.34
CA LEU A 343 4.01 -49.95 -25.62
C LEU A 343 5.43 -50.51 -25.55
N LEU A 344 6.34 -49.77 -24.91
CA LEU A 344 7.72 -50.21 -24.71
C LEU A 344 7.78 -51.51 -23.89
N LYS A 345 7.05 -51.58 -22.77
CA LYS A 345 6.94 -52.81 -21.97
C LYS A 345 6.31 -53.98 -22.75
N GLN A 346 5.29 -53.71 -23.56
CA GLN A 346 4.68 -54.74 -24.42
C GLN A 346 5.70 -55.27 -25.42
N TRP A 347 6.42 -54.38 -26.10
CA TRP A 347 7.44 -54.76 -27.07
C TRP A 347 8.61 -55.52 -26.43
N GLU A 348 9.09 -55.10 -25.27
CA GLU A 348 10.09 -55.85 -24.48
C GLU A 348 9.61 -57.27 -24.16
N THR A 349 8.35 -57.42 -23.76
CA THR A 349 7.74 -58.72 -23.45
C THR A 349 7.65 -59.60 -24.69
N GLU A 350 7.21 -59.04 -25.83
CA GLU A 350 7.14 -59.75 -27.11
C GLU A 350 8.52 -60.18 -27.60
N LEU A 351 9.52 -59.30 -27.50
CA LEU A 351 10.90 -59.57 -27.89
C LEU A 351 11.49 -60.68 -27.02
N GLN A 352 11.31 -60.63 -25.69
CA GLN A 352 11.74 -61.70 -24.78
C GLN A 352 11.08 -63.05 -25.13
N LYS A 353 9.78 -63.03 -25.45
CA LYS A 353 9.05 -64.23 -25.87
C LYS A 353 9.59 -64.79 -27.19
N ALA A 354 9.85 -63.93 -28.18
CA ALA A 354 10.42 -64.31 -29.47
C ALA A 354 11.84 -64.88 -29.31
N MET A 355 12.69 -64.22 -28.52
CA MET A 355 14.05 -64.67 -28.19
C MET A 355 14.05 -66.03 -27.49
N LYS A 356 13.17 -66.23 -26.50
CA LYS A 356 12.99 -67.52 -25.82
C LYS A 356 12.56 -68.61 -26.79
N SER A 357 11.53 -68.35 -27.60
CA SER A 357 11.05 -69.29 -28.63
C SER A 357 12.16 -69.68 -29.61
N LYS A 358 12.94 -68.71 -30.09
CA LYS A 358 14.08 -68.96 -30.99
C LYS A 358 15.18 -69.76 -30.31
N THR A 359 15.48 -69.46 -29.04
CA THR A 359 16.47 -70.19 -28.23
C THR A 359 16.04 -71.65 -28.03
N ASP A 360 14.77 -71.87 -27.68
CA ASP A 360 14.20 -73.21 -27.50
C ASP A 360 14.21 -74.00 -28.82
N SER A 361 13.88 -73.35 -29.95
CA SER A 361 13.98 -73.95 -31.29
C SER A 361 15.41 -74.33 -31.66
N LEU A 362 16.39 -73.46 -31.40
CA LEU A 362 17.81 -73.76 -31.65
C LEU A 362 18.33 -74.88 -30.75
N ARG A 363 17.90 -74.95 -29.50
CA ARG A 363 18.22 -76.07 -28.59
C ARG A 363 17.68 -77.39 -29.11
N LEU A 364 16.44 -77.41 -29.61
CA LEU A 364 15.86 -78.60 -30.22
C LEU A 364 16.65 -79.04 -31.46
N GLN A 365 17.02 -78.09 -32.33
CA GLN A 365 17.87 -78.38 -33.50
C GLN A 365 19.23 -78.93 -33.09
N HIS A 366 19.91 -78.32 -32.12
CA HIS A 366 21.19 -78.82 -31.59
C HIS A 366 21.05 -80.23 -31.03
N THR A 367 20.02 -80.52 -30.23
CA THR A 367 19.81 -81.89 -29.71
C THR A 367 19.56 -82.92 -30.80
N ALA A 368 18.91 -82.54 -31.90
CA ALA A 368 18.73 -83.43 -33.05
C ALA A 368 20.05 -83.72 -33.75
N VAL A 369 20.88 -82.69 -34.00
CA VAL A 369 22.21 -82.83 -34.59
C VAL A 369 23.12 -83.70 -33.73
N THR A 370 23.17 -83.47 -32.41
CA THR A 370 23.98 -84.30 -31.49
C THR A 370 23.49 -85.75 -31.46
N ALA A 371 22.18 -85.99 -31.59
CA ALA A 371 21.64 -87.34 -31.67
C ALA A 371 22.01 -88.04 -32.99
N GLU A 372 22.00 -87.32 -34.11
CA GLU A 372 22.49 -87.82 -35.40
C GLU A 372 24.00 -88.10 -35.36
N GLU A 373 24.80 -87.21 -34.78
CA GLU A 373 26.23 -87.41 -34.59
C GLU A 373 26.53 -88.69 -33.79
N LEU A 374 25.79 -88.93 -32.70
CA LEU A 374 25.91 -90.16 -31.92
C LEU A 374 25.52 -91.41 -32.74
N GLN A 375 24.56 -91.29 -33.66
CA GLN A 375 24.21 -92.39 -34.57
C GLN A 375 25.34 -92.65 -35.58
N TRP A 376 25.95 -91.60 -36.14
CA TRP A 376 27.11 -91.71 -37.02
C TRP A 376 28.31 -92.35 -36.31
N GLN A 377 28.65 -91.90 -35.11
CA GLN A 377 29.71 -92.50 -34.29
C GLN A 377 29.46 -93.99 -34.01
N ARG A 378 28.20 -94.37 -33.75
CA ARG A 378 27.82 -95.79 -33.59
C ARG A 378 27.99 -96.57 -34.89
N LEU A 379 27.59 -95.99 -36.02
CA LEU A 379 27.73 -96.60 -37.34
C LEU A 379 29.21 -96.79 -37.68
N ASP A 380 30.04 -95.76 -37.52
CA ASP A 380 31.49 -95.82 -37.74
C ASP A 380 32.14 -96.91 -36.90
N HIS A 381 31.79 -97.00 -35.62
CA HIS A 381 32.30 -98.06 -34.76
C HIS A 381 31.81 -99.47 -35.17
N ILE A 382 30.59 -99.62 -35.70
CA ILE A 382 30.13 -100.89 -36.30
C ILE A 382 30.94 -101.20 -37.57
N THR A 383 31.09 -100.24 -38.47
CA THR A 383 31.85 -100.35 -39.71
C THR A 383 33.29 -100.77 -39.43
N MET A 384 33.96 -100.07 -38.50
CA MET A 384 35.32 -100.39 -38.05
C MET A 384 35.42 -101.83 -37.52
N ARG A 385 34.45 -102.30 -36.72
CA ARG A 385 34.42 -103.72 -36.27
C ARG A 385 34.23 -104.71 -37.42
N VAL A 386 33.45 -104.37 -38.43
CA VAL A 386 33.24 -105.21 -39.61
C VAL A 386 34.52 -105.28 -40.45
N CYS A 387 35.16 -104.14 -40.73
CA CYS A 387 36.44 -104.08 -41.45
C CYS A 387 37.51 -104.92 -40.75
N LEU A 388 37.66 -104.77 -39.42
CA LEU A 388 38.58 -105.57 -38.60
C LEU A 388 38.32 -107.09 -38.70
N ARG A 389 37.04 -107.53 -38.77
CA ARG A 389 36.70 -108.95 -38.92
C ARG A 389 36.96 -109.50 -40.32
N LEU A 390 36.89 -108.65 -41.35
CA LEU A 390 37.12 -109.03 -42.74
C LEU A 390 38.61 -109.03 -43.12
N GLY A 391 39.50 -108.67 -42.19
CA GLY A 391 40.94 -108.62 -42.44
C GLY A 391 41.36 -107.46 -43.35
N ILE A 392 40.51 -106.43 -43.47
CA ILE A 392 40.84 -105.18 -44.16
C ILE A 392 41.67 -104.37 -43.16
N GLN A 393 43.00 -104.40 -43.31
CA GLN A 393 43.90 -103.49 -42.61
C GLN A 393 43.83 -102.14 -43.32
N ASP A 394 43.59 -101.07 -42.55
CA ASP A 394 43.70 -99.71 -43.05
C ASP A 394 45.12 -99.50 -43.60
N GLU A 395 45.22 -99.24 -44.90
CA GLU A 395 46.37 -98.55 -45.46
C GLU A 395 46.37 -97.15 -44.86
N GLU A 396 47.50 -96.77 -44.24
CA GLU A 396 47.73 -95.48 -43.61
C GLU A 396 47.22 -94.34 -44.50
N VAL A 397 46.16 -93.66 -44.05
CA VAL A 397 45.71 -92.41 -44.65
C VAL A 397 46.68 -91.33 -44.18
N GLU A 398 47.48 -90.83 -45.11
CA GLU A 398 48.39 -89.70 -44.95
C GLU A 398 47.71 -88.51 -44.28
N ASP A 399 48.39 -87.96 -43.27
CA ASP A 399 48.06 -86.72 -42.57
C ASP A 399 47.82 -85.59 -43.58
N VAL A 400 46.57 -85.12 -43.69
CA VAL A 400 46.24 -83.90 -44.43
C VAL A 400 46.53 -82.72 -43.51
N GLU A 401 47.54 -81.93 -43.88
CA GLU A 401 47.98 -80.71 -43.21
C GLU A 401 46.81 -79.76 -42.88
N GLU A 402 46.76 -79.34 -41.60
CA GLU A 402 45.96 -78.21 -41.13
C GLU A 402 46.35 -76.95 -41.93
N VAL A 403 45.44 -76.46 -42.78
CA VAL A 403 45.53 -75.12 -43.34
C VAL A 403 44.94 -74.15 -42.33
N GLU A 404 45.81 -73.46 -41.59
CA GLU A 404 45.49 -72.25 -40.84
C GLU A 404 44.87 -71.21 -41.81
N GLY A 405 43.57 -70.97 -41.67
CA GLY A 405 42.80 -70.01 -42.45
C GLY A 405 42.40 -68.80 -41.62
N GLU A 406 43.03 -67.69 -41.96
CA GLU A 406 42.90 -66.30 -41.51
C GLU A 406 41.49 -65.80 -41.09
N ASP A 407 41.43 -65.30 -39.86
CA ASP A 407 41.08 -63.92 -39.48
C ASP A 407 40.29 -63.08 -40.51
N GLU A 408 38.98 -62.88 -40.30
CA GLU A 408 38.28 -61.66 -40.76
C GLU A 408 37.12 -61.28 -39.83
N GLY A 409 37.15 -60.02 -39.36
CA GLY A 409 35.94 -59.20 -39.31
C GLY A 409 35.41 -58.78 -37.93
N ALA A 410 36.16 -57.93 -37.23
CA ALA A 410 35.57 -57.02 -36.25
C ALA A 410 34.61 -56.03 -36.94
N ILE A 411 33.32 -56.11 -36.65
CA ILE A 411 32.34 -55.08 -37.02
C ILE A 411 32.11 -54.18 -35.80
N ILE A 412 32.65 -52.96 -35.91
CA ILE A 412 32.29 -51.82 -35.08
C ILE A 412 30.94 -51.31 -35.56
N VAL A 413 29.99 -51.11 -34.66
CA VAL A 413 28.76 -50.35 -34.92
C VAL A 413 28.76 -49.15 -33.98
N ASP A 414 28.74 -47.95 -34.57
CA ASP A 414 28.67 -46.62 -33.92
C ASP A 414 27.42 -46.43 -33.04
#